data_AF-A0A259CWH2-F1
#
_entry.id   AF-A0A259CWH2-F1
#
_cell.length_a   1.000
_cell.length_b   1.000
_cell.length_c   1.000
_cell.angle_alpha   90.00
_cell.angle_beta   90.00
_cell.angle_gamma   90.00
#
_symmetry.space_group_name_H-M   'P 1'
#
loop_
_entity.id
_entity.type
_entity.pdbx_description
1 polymer ?
#
loop_
_entity_poly.entity_id
_entity_poly.type
_entity_poly.pdbx_seq_one_letter_code
_entity_poly.pdbx_strand_id
1 'polypeptide(L)'
;MAISLASLAFGWIAYDLICKSRFGDDNTRLMIGLYVILVGMAWGYTQVFSGRAALLHLGAFTATIMSANVFMIIMPNQRIVVADLKAGRTPDPKYGKIAKQRSTHNNYLTLPVLFLMLSNHYPLVFATQYNWLIASLVFLMGVTIRHWFNTKHARRGNPHWTWFATVIIFLIIAWLSTAPMRHRPEDAALNPQALTYASAQDFDQVVSIVQGRCAMCHAAEPAFEGIYWPPKGVVLETPTQIAAEAKRIYMQAGLTQAMPPANLSYMEQPERDTIRRWFQSAGQGGQSS
;
A
#
# COMPACT_ATOMS: atom_id res chain seq x y z
N MET A 1 -8.29 10.72 -13.71
CA MET A 1 -7.30 10.52 -14.80
C MET A 1 -6.61 11.82 -15.22
N ALA A 2 -7.34 12.89 -15.56
CA ALA A 2 -6.75 14.20 -15.90
C ALA A 2 -5.83 14.77 -14.79
N ILE A 3 -6.25 14.68 -13.52
CA ILE A 3 -5.45 15.13 -12.36
C ILE A 3 -4.10 14.40 -12.28
N SER A 4 -4.08 13.10 -12.57
CA SER A 4 -2.83 12.32 -12.57
C SER A 4 -1.93 12.69 -13.74
N LEU A 5 -2.47 12.89 -14.95
CA LEU A 5 -1.63 13.28 -16.10
C LEU A 5 -1.07 14.69 -15.91
N ALA A 6 -1.90 15.61 -15.41
CA ALA A 6 -1.48 16.97 -15.09
C ALA A 6 -0.39 16.98 -13.99
N SER A 7 -0.53 16.17 -12.95
CA SER A 7 0.46 16.12 -11.87
C SER A 7 1.81 15.56 -12.34
N LEU A 8 1.82 14.56 -13.24
CA LEU A 8 3.04 14.02 -13.84
C LEU A 8 3.79 15.08 -14.65
N ALA A 9 3.07 15.77 -15.56
CA ALA A 9 3.67 16.79 -16.42
C ALA A 9 4.14 18.01 -15.61
N PHE A 10 3.27 18.53 -14.74
CA PHE A 10 3.58 19.69 -13.90
C PHE A 10 4.72 19.40 -12.95
N GLY A 11 4.73 18.25 -12.28
CA GLY A 11 5.75 17.97 -11.28
C GLY A 11 7.12 17.67 -11.88
N TRP A 12 7.23 17.18 -13.14
CA TRP A 12 8.52 17.17 -13.83
C TRP A 12 9.03 18.59 -14.11
N ILE A 13 8.17 19.49 -14.59
CA ILE A 13 8.55 20.89 -14.87
C ILE A 13 8.99 21.57 -13.57
N ALA A 14 8.20 21.46 -12.50
CA ALA A 14 8.52 22.03 -11.20
C ALA A 14 9.84 21.46 -10.65
N TYR A 15 10.03 20.14 -10.73
CA TYR A 15 11.28 19.48 -10.36
C TYR A 15 12.48 20.01 -11.16
N ASP A 16 12.35 20.16 -12.49
CA ASP A 16 13.45 20.62 -13.33
C ASP A 16 13.83 22.08 -13.00
N LEU A 17 12.83 22.95 -12.81
CA LEU A 17 13.01 24.34 -12.41
C LEU A 17 13.68 24.46 -11.04
N ILE A 18 13.25 23.69 -10.03
CA ILE A 18 13.84 23.72 -8.69
C ILE A 18 15.33 23.38 -8.76
N CYS A 19 15.69 22.38 -9.55
CA CYS A 19 17.08 21.93 -9.64
C CYS A 19 17.96 22.86 -10.49
N LYS A 20 17.38 23.64 -11.41
CA LYS A 20 18.09 24.71 -12.13
C LYS A 20 18.21 26.01 -11.33
N SER A 21 17.43 26.16 -10.26
CA SER A 21 17.47 27.33 -9.39
C SER A 21 18.69 27.32 -8.47
N ARG A 22 18.96 28.45 -7.78
CA ARG A 22 20.01 28.56 -6.74
C ARG A 22 19.84 27.54 -5.60
N PHE A 23 18.64 26.98 -5.43
CA PHE A 23 18.39 25.90 -4.48
C PHE A 23 19.10 24.60 -4.89
N GLY A 24 19.25 24.37 -6.20
CA GLY A 24 19.88 23.18 -6.77
C GLY A 24 21.41 23.17 -6.74
N ASP A 25 22.07 24.23 -6.25
CA ASP A 25 23.53 24.26 -6.11
C ASP A 25 24.05 23.34 -5.00
N ASP A 26 23.21 23.04 -4.01
CA ASP A 26 23.50 22.12 -2.92
C ASP A 26 22.61 20.87 -3.04
N ASN A 27 23.22 19.74 -3.40
CA ASN A 27 22.52 18.46 -3.58
C ASN A 27 21.84 17.96 -2.30
N THR A 28 22.39 18.22 -1.11
CA THR A 28 21.82 17.76 0.15
C THR A 28 20.53 18.53 0.44
N ARG A 29 20.62 19.86 0.34
CA ARG A 29 19.46 20.74 0.53
C ARG A 29 18.37 20.47 -0.51
N LEU A 30 18.78 20.21 -1.75
CA LEU A 30 17.89 19.83 -2.83
C LEU A 30 17.14 18.52 -2.53
N MET A 31 17.84 17.47 -2.10
CA MET A 31 17.24 16.18 -1.76
C MET A 31 16.25 16.30 -0.59
N ILE A 32 16.55 17.09 0.43
CA ILE A 32 15.64 17.35 1.56
C ILE A 32 14.40 18.10 1.08
N GLY A 33 14.55 19.15 0.25
CA GLY A 33 13.42 19.89 -0.30
C GLY A 33 12.52 19.02 -1.18
N LEU A 34 13.11 18.18 -2.04
CA LEU A 34 12.38 17.22 -2.86
C LEU A 34 11.66 16.16 -2.01
N TYR A 35 12.24 15.75 -0.89
CA TYR A 35 11.58 14.86 0.07
C TYR A 35 10.34 15.52 0.66
N VAL A 36 10.42 16.76 1.13
CA VAL A 36 9.25 17.50 1.68
C VAL A 36 8.14 17.63 0.64
N ILE A 37 8.49 17.95 -0.61
CA ILE A 37 7.51 17.98 -1.71
C ILE A 37 6.87 16.61 -1.91
N LEU A 38 7.66 15.54 -1.89
CA LEU A 38 7.15 14.18 -2.03
C LEU A 38 6.19 13.79 -0.90
N VAL A 39 6.48 14.17 0.35
CA VAL A 39 5.56 13.97 1.49
C VAL A 39 4.26 14.72 1.25
N GLY A 40 4.32 15.97 0.82
CA GLY A 40 3.14 16.78 0.48
C GLY A 40 2.32 16.17 -0.66
N MET A 41 2.99 15.61 -1.68
CA MET A 41 2.33 14.90 -2.77
C MET A 41 1.71 13.58 -2.33
N ALA A 42 2.39 12.81 -1.48
CA ALA A 42 1.85 11.58 -0.91
C ALA A 42 0.56 11.88 -0.14
N TRP A 43 0.58 12.91 0.71
CA TRP A 43 -0.61 13.37 1.42
C TRP A 43 -1.71 13.83 0.45
N GLY A 44 -1.41 14.70 -0.51
CA GLY A 44 -2.38 15.21 -1.47
C GLY A 44 -3.02 14.10 -2.32
N TYR A 45 -2.24 13.11 -2.76
CA TYR A 45 -2.78 11.97 -3.49
C TYR A 45 -3.70 11.11 -2.63
N THR A 46 -3.41 10.95 -1.33
CA THR A 46 -4.31 10.20 -0.43
C THR A 46 -5.62 10.91 -0.10
N GLN A 47 -5.72 12.23 -0.33
CA GLN A 47 -6.98 12.96 -0.20
C GLN A 47 -7.88 12.80 -1.44
N VAL A 48 -7.28 12.56 -2.61
CA VAL A 48 -8.00 12.55 -3.90
C VAL A 48 -8.21 11.14 -4.45
N PHE A 49 -7.32 10.20 -4.10
CA PHE A 49 -7.32 8.83 -4.59
C PHE A 49 -7.42 7.82 -3.45
N SER A 50 -7.83 6.59 -3.77
CA SER A 50 -7.75 5.47 -2.83
C SER A 50 -6.29 5.20 -2.45
N GLY A 51 -6.02 4.63 -1.26
CA GLY A 51 -4.65 4.40 -0.78
C GLY A 51 -3.77 3.63 -1.76
N ARG A 52 -4.32 2.60 -2.42
CA ARG A 52 -3.66 1.84 -3.48
C ARG A 52 -3.30 2.73 -4.67
N ALA A 53 -4.27 3.48 -5.18
CA ALA A 53 -4.06 4.38 -6.31
C ALA A 53 -3.06 5.49 -5.96
N ALA A 54 -3.09 6.03 -4.74
CA ALA A 54 -2.17 7.07 -4.28
C ALA A 54 -0.71 6.60 -4.31
N LEU A 55 -0.41 5.38 -3.82
CA LEU A 55 0.94 4.80 -3.85
C LEU A 55 1.41 4.51 -5.28
N LEU A 56 0.53 3.98 -6.14
CA LEU A 56 0.81 3.78 -7.56
C LEU A 56 1.11 5.10 -8.28
N HIS A 57 0.29 6.12 -8.06
CA HIS A 57 0.49 7.44 -8.66
C HIS A 57 1.75 8.12 -8.15
N LEU A 58 2.09 7.95 -6.87
CA LEU A 58 3.34 8.44 -6.30
C LEU A 58 4.55 7.73 -6.93
N GLY A 59 4.50 6.40 -7.04
CA GLY A 59 5.51 5.60 -7.71
C GLY A 59 5.67 6.01 -9.17
N ALA A 60 4.57 6.12 -9.92
CA ALA A 60 4.56 6.53 -11.32
C ALA A 60 5.13 7.94 -11.49
N PHE A 61 4.76 8.87 -10.62
CA PHE A 61 5.31 10.22 -10.59
C PHE A 61 6.83 10.23 -10.47
N THR A 62 7.35 9.51 -9.49
CA THR A 62 8.81 9.40 -9.29
C THR A 62 9.50 8.68 -10.46
N ALA A 63 8.89 7.63 -11.03
CA ALA A 63 9.42 6.92 -12.20
C ALA A 63 9.46 7.81 -13.45
N THR A 64 8.44 8.64 -13.67
CA THR A 64 8.40 9.61 -14.78
C THR A 64 9.52 10.62 -14.66
N ILE A 65 9.76 11.17 -13.45
CA ILE A 65 10.90 12.08 -13.22
C ILE A 65 12.22 11.37 -13.53
N MET A 66 12.39 10.12 -13.08
CA MET A 66 13.61 9.36 -13.35
C MET A 66 13.85 9.16 -14.84
N SER A 67 12.82 8.77 -15.59
CA SER A 67 12.91 8.61 -17.04
C SER A 67 13.23 9.93 -17.72
N ALA A 68 12.51 11.01 -17.39
CA ALA A 68 12.73 12.32 -17.99
C ALA A 68 14.14 12.87 -17.67
N ASN A 69 14.69 12.60 -16.49
CA ASN A 69 16.09 12.91 -16.16
C ASN A 69 17.07 12.26 -17.14
N VAL A 70 16.84 11.00 -17.52
CA VAL A 70 17.69 10.27 -18.46
C VAL A 70 17.57 10.88 -19.87
N PHE A 71 16.34 10.99 -20.38
CA PHE A 71 16.09 11.39 -21.76
C PHE A 71 16.39 12.86 -22.04
N MET A 72 15.99 13.75 -21.13
CA MET A 72 16.06 15.20 -21.36
C MET A 72 17.36 15.83 -20.86
N ILE A 73 18.02 15.24 -19.86
CA ILE A 73 19.18 15.87 -19.20
C ILE A 73 20.44 14.99 -19.32
N ILE A 74 20.43 13.76 -18.82
CA ILE A 74 21.65 12.95 -18.74
C ILE A 74 22.19 12.61 -20.12
N MET A 75 21.38 12.03 -21.01
CA MET A 75 21.83 11.60 -22.33
C MET A 75 22.31 12.76 -23.22
N PRO A 76 21.59 13.90 -23.34
CA PRO A 76 22.07 15.02 -24.15
C PRO A 76 23.40 15.58 -23.64
N ASN A 77 23.55 15.79 -22.33
CA ASN A 77 24.79 16.28 -21.74
C ASN A 77 25.95 15.28 -21.93
N GLN A 78 25.70 13.98 -21.78
CA GLN A 78 26.70 12.95 -22.05
C GLN A 78 27.14 12.91 -23.52
N ARG A 79 26.21 13.09 -24.47
CA ARG A 79 26.54 13.16 -25.91
C ARG A 79 27.48 14.31 -26.24
N ILE A 80 27.27 15.49 -25.63
CA ILE A 80 28.17 16.66 -25.81
C ILE A 80 29.57 16.34 -25.28
N VAL A 81 29.66 15.82 -24.05
CA VAL A 81 30.95 15.46 -23.43
C VAL A 81 31.71 14.41 -24.26
N VAL A 82 31.00 13.38 -24.74
CA VAL A 82 31.61 12.34 -25.59
C VAL A 82 32.07 12.90 -26.94
N ALA A 83 31.30 13.82 -27.55
CA ALA A 83 31.68 14.45 -28.80
C ALA A 83 32.94 15.32 -28.67
N ASP A 84 33.07 16.07 -27.57
CA ASP A 84 34.28 16.87 -27.30
C ASP A 84 35.51 15.99 -27.10
N LEU A 85 35.40 14.90 -26.32
CA LEU A 85 36.49 13.95 -26.13
C LEU A 85 36.93 13.29 -27.43
N LYS A 86 35.98 12.88 -28.29
CA LYS A 86 36.28 12.32 -29.62
C LYS A 86 36.98 13.30 -30.53
N ALA A 87 36.71 14.60 -30.36
CA ALA A 87 37.35 15.66 -31.11
C ALA A 87 38.67 16.16 -30.48
N GLY A 88 39.17 15.49 -29.42
CA GLY A 88 40.39 15.90 -28.71
C GLY A 88 40.26 17.20 -27.92
N ARG A 89 39.04 17.72 -27.72
CA ARG A 89 38.78 18.92 -26.92
C ARG A 89 38.56 18.56 -25.45
N THR A 90 38.89 19.49 -24.56
CA THR A 90 38.56 19.38 -23.14
C THR A 90 37.07 19.69 -22.93
N PRO A 91 36.25 18.74 -22.43
CA PRO A 91 34.82 18.98 -22.26
C PRO A 91 34.54 20.02 -21.17
N ASP A 92 33.50 20.84 -21.37
CA ASP A 92 33.05 21.79 -20.37
C ASP A 92 32.54 21.04 -19.11
N PRO A 93 33.14 21.28 -17.92
CA PRO A 93 32.75 20.61 -16.66
C PRO A 93 31.28 20.76 -16.28
N LYS A 94 30.60 21.81 -16.77
CA LYS A 94 29.19 22.07 -16.43
C LYS A 94 28.27 20.92 -16.85
N TYR A 95 28.51 20.33 -18.03
CA TYR A 95 27.66 19.27 -18.56
C TYR A 95 27.79 17.99 -17.72
N GLY A 96 29.00 17.68 -17.26
CA GLY A 96 29.26 16.60 -16.32
C GLY A 96 28.60 16.83 -14.96
N LYS A 97 28.65 18.05 -14.42
CA LYS A 97 28.04 18.40 -13.13
C LYS A 97 26.50 18.24 -13.17
N ILE A 98 25.86 18.76 -14.22
CA ILE A 98 24.39 18.66 -14.41
C ILE A 98 23.96 17.19 -14.55
N ALA A 99 24.64 16.43 -15.42
CA ALA A 99 24.32 15.01 -15.61
C ALA A 99 24.52 14.19 -14.32
N LYS A 100 25.58 14.49 -13.55
CA LYS A 100 25.88 13.81 -12.28
C LYS A 100 24.82 14.09 -11.22
N GLN A 101 24.31 15.32 -11.12
CA GLN A 101 23.22 15.65 -10.18
C GLN A 101 21.98 14.79 -10.46
N ARG A 102 21.51 14.76 -11.72
CA ARG A 102 20.34 13.97 -12.12
C ARG A 102 20.55 12.47 -11.92
N SER A 103 21.72 11.96 -12.28
CA SER A 103 22.09 10.56 -12.08
C SER A 103 22.09 10.19 -10.59
N THR A 104 22.59 11.09 -9.73
CA THR A 104 22.56 10.89 -8.27
C THR A 104 21.12 10.79 -7.77
N HIS A 105 20.23 11.69 -8.18
CA HIS A 105 18.81 11.61 -7.80
C HIS A 105 18.18 10.29 -8.23
N ASN A 106 18.33 9.89 -9.49
CA ASN A 106 17.80 8.62 -9.99
C ASN A 106 18.33 7.42 -9.19
N ASN A 107 19.61 7.48 -8.80
CA ASN A 107 20.24 6.44 -8.02
C ASN A 107 19.60 6.26 -6.63
N TYR A 108 19.29 7.37 -5.94
CA TYR A 108 18.56 7.35 -4.66
C TYR A 108 17.09 6.97 -4.81
N LEU A 109 16.45 7.33 -5.91
CA LEU A 109 15.04 7.06 -6.19
C LEU A 109 14.72 5.61 -6.54
N THR A 110 15.72 4.82 -6.95
CA THR A 110 15.48 3.48 -7.51
C THR A 110 14.81 2.53 -6.51
N LEU A 111 15.34 2.42 -5.28
CA LEU A 111 14.78 1.51 -4.26
C LEU A 111 13.38 1.95 -3.80
N PRO A 112 13.13 3.23 -3.48
CA PRO A 112 11.78 3.72 -3.19
C PRO A 112 10.76 3.43 -4.28
N VAL A 113 11.11 3.70 -5.54
CA VAL A 113 10.18 3.53 -6.69
C VAL A 113 9.79 2.07 -6.84
N LEU A 114 10.76 1.16 -6.78
CA LEU A 114 10.48 -0.27 -6.88
C LEU A 114 9.51 -0.73 -5.79
N PHE A 115 9.73 -0.28 -4.56
CA PHE A 115 8.82 -0.60 -3.46
C PHE A 115 7.42 -0.03 -3.67
N LEU A 116 7.31 1.26 -4.04
CA LEU A 116 6.01 1.90 -4.27
C LEU A 116 5.22 1.18 -5.37
N MET A 117 5.89 0.71 -6.43
CA MET A 117 5.22 -0.05 -7.50
C MET A 117 4.79 -1.45 -7.06
N LEU A 118 5.61 -2.14 -6.27
CA LEU A 118 5.30 -3.47 -5.73
C LEU A 118 4.32 -3.44 -4.55
N SER A 119 4.09 -2.27 -3.95
CA SER A 119 3.23 -2.11 -2.77
C SER A 119 1.79 -2.60 -2.98
N ASN A 120 1.32 -2.67 -4.23
CA ASN A 120 0.00 -3.20 -4.56
C ASN A 120 -0.19 -4.67 -4.20
N HIS A 121 0.90 -5.43 -4.09
CA HIS A 121 0.88 -6.83 -3.66
C HIS A 121 0.87 -6.98 -2.14
N TYR A 122 1.00 -5.89 -1.38
CA TYR A 122 1.10 -5.91 0.07
C TYR A 122 0.05 -4.97 0.71
N PRO A 123 -1.20 -5.45 0.90
CA PRO A 123 -2.31 -4.65 1.42
C PRO A 123 -2.02 -3.87 2.69
N LEU A 124 -1.22 -4.43 3.59
CA LEU A 124 -0.76 -3.81 4.83
C LEU A 124 -0.09 -2.43 4.65
N VAL A 125 0.41 -2.12 3.46
CA VAL A 125 1.08 -0.85 3.14
C VAL A 125 0.07 0.24 2.76
N PHE A 126 -1.06 -0.10 2.14
CA PHE A 126 -2.03 0.86 1.60
C PHE A 126 -3.39 0.87 2.29
N ALA A 127 -3.75 -0.20 3.00
CA ALA A 127 -5.03 -0.40 3.68
C ALA A 127 -5.05 0.24 5.09
N THR A 128 -4.40 1.38 5.26
CA THR A 128 -4.32 2.13 6.52
C THR A 128 -4.43 3.62 6.24
N GLN A 129 -5.02 4.36 7.18
CA GLN A 129 -5.08 5.83 7.14
C GLN A 129 -3.69 6.48 7.15
N TYR A 130 -2.67 5.73 7.57
CA TYR A 130 -1.26 6.16 7.59
C TYR A 130 -0.52 5.89 6.28
N ASN A 131 -1.23 5.52 5.21
CA ASN A 131 -0.62 5.16 3.91
C ASN A 131 0.33 6.24 3.34
N TRP A 132 0.01 7.53 3.44
CA TRP A 132 0.88 8.61 2.99
C TRP A 132 2.17 8.71 3.83
N LEU A 133 2.07 8.45 5.13
CA LEU A 133 3.20 8.45 6.05
C LEU A 133 4.09 7.24 5.79
N ILE A 134 3.49 6.06 5.60
CA ILE A 134 4.20 4.84 5.22
C ILE A 134 4.93 5.04 3.89
N ALA A 135 4.28 5.60 2.88
CA ALA A 135 4.90 5.93 1.59
C ALA A 135 6.15 6.81 1.78
N SER A 136 6.05 7.82 2.64
CA SER A 136 7.12 8.75 2.96
C SER A 136 8.27 8.10 3.72
N LEU A 137 7.97 7.19 4.65
CA LEU A 137 8.96 6.45 5.43
C LEU A 137 9.68 5.39 4.57
N VAL A 138 8.96 4.67 3.72
CA VAL A 138 9.53 3.75 2.73
C VAL A 138 10.51 4.48 1.83
N PHE A 139 10.15 5.67 1.39
CA PHE A 139 11.04 6.48 0.57
C PHE A 139 12.33 6.82 1.32
N LEU A 140 12.22 7.26 2.56
CA LEU A 140 13.36 7.55 3.42
C LEU A 140 14.23 6.29 3.65
N MET A 141 13.60 5.13 3.87
CA MET A 141 14.26 3.84 4.02
C MET A 141 15.07 3.45 2.77
N GLY A 142 14.51 3.64 1.57
CA GLY A 142 15.24 3.39 0.33
C GLY A 142 16.44 4.34 0.16
N VAL A 143 16.30 5.59 0.58
CA VAL A 143 17.39 6.58 0.57
C VAL A 143 18.51 6.21 1.54
N THR A 144 18.21 5.80 2.78
CA THR A 144 19.22 5.41 3.77
C THR A 144 20.00 4.17 3.33
N ILE A 145 19.31 3.16 2.79
CA ILE A 145 19.94 1.96 2.23
C ILE A 145 20.87 2.35 1.07
N ARG A 146 20.38 3.15 0.13
CA ARG A 146 21.20 3.59 -1.02
C ARG A 146 22.38 4.44 -0.58
N HIS A 147 22.21 5.29 0.43
CA HIS A 147 23.28 6.11 0.97
C HIS A 147 24.44 5.26 1.49
N TRP A 148 24.15 4.16 2.19
CA TRP A 148 25.16 3.21 2.64
C TRP A 148 25.93 2.60 1.47
N PHE A 149 25.21 2.07 0.47
CA PHE A 149 25.85 1.48 -0.71
C PHE A 149 26.72 2.51 -1.43
N ASN A 150 26.21 3.71 -1.68
CA ASN A 150 26.95 4.76 -2.39
C ASN A 150 28.22 5.17 -1.63
N THR A 151 28.16 5.28 -0.30
CA THR A 151 29.31 5.63 0.55
C THR A 151 30.37 4.53 0.55
N LYS A 152 29.94 3.26 0.63
CA LYS A 152 30.82 2.09 0.55
C LYS A 152 31.50 1.97 -0.81
N HIS A 153 30.76 2.13 -1.90
CA HIS A 153 31.31 2.10 -3.27
C HIS A 153 32.29 3.27 -3.51
N ALA A 154 32.04 4.43 -2.89
CA ALA A 154 32.95 5.57 -2.93
C ALA A 154 34.20 5.41 -2.03
N ARG A 155 34.36 4.28 -1.33
CA ARG A 155 35.47 3.99 -0.39
C ARG A 155 35.62 5.04 0.72
N ARG A 156 34.52 5.69 1.13
CA ARG A 156 34.49 6.71 2.20
C ARG A 156 34.24 6.15 3.60
N GLY A 157 34.27 4.82 3.74
CA GLY A 157 34.01 4.10 4.99
C GLY A 157 32.62 3.46 5.05
N ASN A 158 32.25 3.00 6.25
CA ASN A 158 31.01 2.28 6.52
C ASN A 158 30.10 3.12 7.43
N PRO A 159 29.10 3.83 6.89
CA PRO A 159 28.21 4.65 7.70
C PRO A 159 27.20 3.76 8.44
N HIS A 160 27.59 3.15 9.56
CA HIS A 160 26.73 2.22 10.30
C HIS A 160 25.42 2.84 10.81
N TRP A 161 25.38 4.18 10.97
CA TRP A 161 24.17 4.91 11.35
C TRP A 161 23.01 4.68 10.37
N THR A 162 23.28 4.46 9.07
CA THR A 162 22.21 4.28 8.08
C THR A 162 21.44 2.98 8.31
N TRP A 163 22.12 1.93 8.80
CA TRP A 163 21.49 0.67 9.14
C TRP A 163 20.60 0.83 10.37
N PHE A 164 21.09 1.52 11.39
CA PHE A 164 20.30 1.84 12.57
C PHE A 164 19.04 2.65 12.22
N ALA A 165 19.19 3.70 11.40
CA ALA A 165 18.07 4.49 10.90
C ALA A 165 17.08 3.64 10.08
N THR A 166 17.59 2.78 9.19
CA THR A 166 16.76 1.88 8.37
C THR A 166 15.94 0.92 9.23
N VAL A 167 16.55 0.32 10.26
CA VAL A 167 15.87 -0.58 11.19
C VAL A 167 14.78 0.16 11.97
N ILE A 168 15.07 1.35 12.49
CA ILE A 168 14.06 2.17 13.18
C ILE A 168 12.89 2.50 12.25
N ILE A 169 13.17 2.96 11.03
CA ILE A 169 12.13 3.29 10.06
C ILE A 169 11.29 2.05 9.74
N PHE A 170 11.91 0.89 9.55
CA PHE A 170 11.20 -0.37 9.32
C PHE A 170 10.28 -0.74 10.48
N LEU A 171 10.75 -0.61 11.73
CA LEU A 171 9.93 -0.87 12.91
C LEU A 171 8.74 0.10 13.01
N ILE A 172 8.94 1.38 12.69
CA ILE A 172 7.86 2.37 12.66
C ILE A 172 6.84 2.01 11.57
N ILE A 173 7.29 1.63 10.37
CA ILE A 173 6.39 1.20 9.28
C ILE A 173 5.60 -0.03 9.71
N ALA A 174 6.27 -1.06 10.25
CA ALA A 174 5.62 -2.28 10.71
C ALA A 174 4.56 -1.99 11.79
N TRP A 175 4.87 -1.08 12.72
CA TRP A 175 3.93 -0.63 13.74
C TRP A 175 2.73 0.13 13.13
N LEU A 176 2.97 1.09 12.22
CA LEU A 176 1.89 1.84 11.55
C LEU A 176 1.00 0.97 10.66
N SER A 177 1.56 -0.09 10.06
CA SER A 177 0.83 -1.08 9.26
C SER A 177 -0.02 -2.04 10.13
N THR A 178 0.42 -2.37 11.34
CA THR A 178 -0.26 -3.32 12.24
C THR A 178 -1.14 -2.65 13.30
N ALA A 179 -0.93 -1.37 13.61
CA ALA A 179 -1.72 -0.61 14.58
C ALA A 179 -3.22 -0.54 14.23
N PRO A 180 -3.65 -0.37 12.97
CA PRO A 180 -5.07 -0.45 12.61
C PRO A 180 -5.66 -1.85 12.81
N MET A 181 -4.84 -2.90 12.73
CA MET A 181 -5.24 -4.28 13.02
C MET A 181 -5.50 -4.49 14.51
N ARG A 182 -4.72 -3.83 15.39
CA ARG A 182 -4.91 -3.88 16.86
C ARG A 182 -6.16 -3.16 17.37
N HIS A 183 -6.73 -2.25 16.58
CA HIS A 183 -7.97 -1.52 16.91
C HIS A 183 -9.19 -2.03 16.15
N ARG A 184 -9.06 -3.11 15.38
CA ARG A 184 -10.24 -3.91 15.01
C ARG A 184 -10.74 -4.56 16.30
N PRO A 185 -12.05 -4.52 16.60
CA PRO A 185 -12.58 -5.06 17.84
C PRO A 185 -12.43 -6.59 17.82
N GLU A 186 -11.24 -7.08 18.17
CA GLU A 186 -11.04 -8.41 18.74
C GLU A 186 -11.76 -8.49 20.10
N ASP A 187 -12.03 -7.34 20.72
CA ASP A 187 -12.94 -7.16 21.86
C ASP A 187 -14.37 -6.84 21.43
N ALA A 188 -14.90 -7.52 20.42
CA ALA A 188 -16.33 -7.79 20.42
C ALA A 188 -16.57 -8.77 21.56
N ALA A 189 -16.56 -8.28 22.81
CA ALA A 189 -17.23 -8.94 23.92
C ALA A 189 -18.57 -9.39 23.34
N LEU A 190 -18.77 -10.71 23.23
CA LEU A 190 -19.92 -11.28 22.55
C LEU A 190 -21.16 -10.56 23.11
N ASN A 191 -21.79 -9.73 22.28
CA ASN A 191 -23.11 -9.22 22.57
C ASN A 191 -23.93 -10.45 23.02
N PRO A 192 -24.72 -10.40 24.12
CA PRO A 192 -25.46 -11.55 24.61
C PRO A 192 -26.16 -12.37 23.50
N GLN A 193 -26.64 -11.71 22.45
CA GLN A 193 -27.19 -12.36 21.25
C GLN A 193 -26.17 -13.22 20.47
N ALA A 194 -24.95 -12.71 20.23
CA ALA A 194 -23.89 -13.46 19.57
C ALA A 194 -23.47 -14.69 20.39
N LEU A 195 -23.48 -14.59 21.74
CA LEU A 195 -23.21 -15.74 22.60
C LEU A 195 -24.28 -16.82 22.46
N THR A 196 -25.57 -16.44 22.35
CA THR A 196 -26.67 -17.38 22.07
C THR A 196 -26.44 -18.14 20.77
N TYR A 197 -26.09 -17.44 19.69
CA TYR A 197 -25.83 -18.08 18.39
C TYR A 197 -24.57 -18.93 18.38
N ALA A 198 -23.50 -18.50 19.06
CA ALA A 198 -22.28 -19.27 19.20
C ALA A 198 -22.46 -20.54 20.05
N SER A 199 -23.43 -20.56 20.96
CA SER A 199 -23.72 -21.70 21.84
C SER A 199 -24.79 -22.65 21.27
N ALA A 200 -25.37 -22.32 20.11
CA ALA A 200 -26.45 -23.09 19.53
C ALA A 200 -25.95 -24.37 18.85
N GLN A 201 -26.83 -25.38 18.77
CA GLN A 201 -26.54 -26.62 18.06
C GLN A 201 -26.19 -26.35 16.60
N ASP A 202 -25.25 -27.12 16.06
CA ASP A 202 -24.71 -27.05 14.70
C ASP A 202 -23.87 -25.79 14.37
N PHE A 203 -23.52 -24.97 15.37
CA PHE A 203 -22.69 -23.79 15.15
C PHE A 203 -21.33 -24.12 14.50
N ASP A 204 -20.64 -25.17 14.93
CA ASP A 204 -19.36 -25.60 14.34
C ASP A 204 -19.48 -25.98 12.85
N GLN A 205 -20.61 -26.60 12.47
CA GLN A 205 -20.90 -26.91 11.08
C GLN A 205 -21.18 -25.64 10.28
N VAL A 206 -21.93 -24.69 10.86
CA VAL A 206 -22.16 -23.38 10.24
C VAL A 206 -20.86 -22.61 10.06
N VAL A 207 -19.95 -22.62 11.03
CA VAL A 207 -18.62 -21.99 10.90
C VAL A 207 -17.88 -22.58 9.71
N SER A 208 -17.85 -23.91 9.60
CA SER A 208 -17.18 -24.62 8.49
C SER A 208 -17.79 -24.24 7.13
N ILE A 209 -19.13 -24.19 7.04
CA ILE A 209 -19.85 -23.78 5.81
C ILE A 209 -19.53 -22.33 5.47
N VAL A 210 -19.66 -21.41 6.43
CA VAL A 210 -19.48 -19.97 6.19
C VAL A 210 -18.04 -19.64 5.82
N GLN A 211 -17.05 -20.28 6.46
CA GLN A 211 -15.66 -20.13 6.06
C GLN A 211 -15.39 -20.70 4.67
N GLY A 212 -15.95 -21.87 4.34
CA GLY A 212 -15.77 -22.49 3.02
C GLY A 212 -16.48 -21.76 1.88
N ARG A 213 -17.62 -21.10 2.15
CA ARG A 213 -18.50 -20.52 1.11
C ARG A 213 -18.47 -18.99 1.06
N CYS A 214 -18.18 -18.32 2.17
CA CYS A 214 -18.37 -16.86 2.30
C CYS A 214 -17.06 -16.10 2.56
N ALA A 215 -16.10 -16.67 3.30
CA ALA A 215 -14.90 -15.95 3.73
C ALA A 215 -14.05 -15.44 2.55
N MET A 216 -14.05 -16.14 1.40
CA MET A 216 -13.35 -15.68 0.20
C MET A 216 -13.70 -14.25 -0.24
N CYS A 217 -14.96 -13.83 0.00
CA CYS A 217 -15.46 -12.49 -0.30
C CYS A 217 -15.62 -11.62 0.95
N HIS A 218 -15.90 -12.25 2.09
CA HIS A 218 -16.18 -11.63 3.38
C HIS A 218 -15.03 -11.84 4.38
N ALA A 219 -13.81 -11.53 3.96
CA ALA A 219 -12.62 -11.54 4.82
C ALA A 219 -12.09 -10.13 5.06
N ALA A 220 -11.23 -9.96 6.06
CA ALA A 220 -10.46 -8.74 6.24
C ALA A 220 -9.63 -8.42 4.98
N GLU A 221 -9.15 -9.47 4.30
CA GLU A 221 -8.49 -9.43 3.01
C GLU A 221 -9.20 -10.40 2.04
N PRO A 222 -10.23 -9.95 1.29
CA PRO A 222 -10.93 -10.81 0.35
C PRO A 222 -10.00 -11.36 -0.74
N ALA A 223 -10.09 -12.66 -0.99
CA ALA A 223 -9.29 -13.37 -1.97
C ALA A 223 -10.02 -13.56 -3.32
N PHE A 224 -11.29 -13.17 -3.42
CA PHE A 224 -12.07 -13.25 -4.64
C PHE A 224 -11.75 -12.11 -5.61
N GLU A 225 -11.48 -12.44 -6.87
CA GLU A 225 -11.12 -11.46 -7.90
C GLU A 225 -12.23 -10.41 -8.08
N GLY A 226 -11.85 -9.13 -8.12
CA GLY A 226 -12.77 -8.01 -8.24
C GLY A 226 -13.41 -7.54 -6.92
N ILE A 227 -13.20 -8.26 -5.81
CA ILE A 227 -13.63 -7.83 -4.47
C ILE A 227 -12.39 -7.40 -3.68
N TYR A 228 -12.28 -6.10 -3.41
CA TYR A 228 -11.11 -5.52 -2.73
C TYR A 228 -11.36 -5.16 -1.26
N TRP A 229 -12.61 -5.21 -0.83
CA TRP A 229 -13.06 -4.97 0.54
C TRP A 229 -14.30 -5.82 0.80
N PRO A 230 -14.49 -6.29 2.04
CA PRO A 230 -15.64 -7.10 2.39
C PRO A 230 -16.93 -6.35 2.04
N PRO A 231 -17.83 -6.93 1.22
CA PRO A 231 -19.08 -6.28 0.86
C PRO A 231 -19.87 -5.89 2.12
N LYS A 232 -20.33 -4.63 2.16
CA LYS A 232 -21.02 -4.03 3.32
C LYS A 232 -20.22 -4.04 4.64
N GLY A 233 -18.90 -4.25 4.58
CA GLY A 233 -18.03 -4.33 5.76
C GLY A 233 -18.21 -5.61 6.57
N VAL A 234 -18.88 -6.63 6.02
CA VAL A 234 -19.14 -7.90 6.71
C VAL A 234 -17.93 -8.82 6.59
N VAL A 235 -17.33 -9.19 7.72
CA VAL A 235 -16.18 -10.10 7.83
C VAL A 235 -16.61 -11.37 8.56
N LEU A 236 -16.21 -12.54 8.06
CA LEU A 236 -16.70 -13.87 8.46
C LEU A 236 -15.54 -14.88 8.58
N GLU A 237 -14.42 -14.46 9.18
CA GLU A 237 -13.21 -15.28 9.31
C GLU A 237 -13.18 -16.08 10.61
N THR A 238 -13.77 -15.53 11.67
CA THR A 238 -13.74 -16.13 13.02
C THR A 238 -15.14 -16.53 13.49
N PRO A 239 -15.26 -17.52 14.40
CA PRO A 239 -16.55 -17.91 14.96
C PRO A 239 -17.31 -16.73 15.58
N THR A 240 -16.61 -15.85 16.32
CA THR A 240 -17.22 -14.68 16.96
C THR A 240 -17.85 -13.72 15.95
N GLN A 241 -17.17 -13.46 14.82
CA GLN A 241 -17.71 -12.66 13.73
C GLN A 241 -18.93 -13.31 13.07
N ILE A 242 -18.88 -14.63 12.83
CA ILE A 242 -19.98 -15.40 12.24
C ILE A 242 -21.22 -15.35 13.14
N ALA A 243 -21.04 -15.52 14.45
CA ALA A 243 -22.11 -15.42 15.43
C ALA A 243 -22.70 -14.01 15.51
N ALA A 244 -21.86 -12.97 15.43
CA ALA A 244 -22.32 -11.58 15.42
C ALA A 244 -23.17 -11.23 14.18
N GLU A 245 -22.90 -11.88 13.04
CA GLU A 245 -23.60 -11.66 11.78
C GLU A 245 -24.72 -12.70 11.50
N ALA A 246 -25.10 -13.50 12.50
CA ALA A 246 -26.06 -14.60 12.38
C ALA A 246 -27.34 -14.23 11.64
N LYS A 247 -27.96 -13.08 11.97
CA LYS A 247 -29.19 -12.61 11.32
C LYS A 247 -28.98 -12.31 9.83
N ARG A 248 -27.85 -11.72 9.43
CA ARG A 248 -27.57 -11.45 8.01
C ARG A 248 -27.28 -12.74 7.26
N ILE A 249 -26.50 -13.65 7.85
CA ILE A 249 -26.20 -14.96 7.27
C ILE A 249 -27.49 -15.74 7.03
N TYR A 250 -28.37 -15.80 8.04
CA TYR A 250 -29.68 -16.43 7.90
C TYR A 250 -30.51 -15.80 6.79
N MET A 251 -30.66 -14.48 6.76
CA MET A 251 -31.50 -13.81 5.75
C MET A 251 -30.96 -14.00 4.31
N GLN A 252 -29.63 -13.94 4.12
CA GLN A 252 -29.02 -13.90 2.79
C GLN A 252 -28.70 -15.29 2.22
N ALA A 253 -28.30 -16.24 3.06
CA ALA A 253 -27.89 -17.59 2.62
C ALA A 253 -28.86 -18.69 3.05
N GLY A 254 -29.52 -18.52 4.20
CA GLY A 254 -30.53 -19.46 4.69
C GLY A 254 -31.89 -19.23 4.04
N LEU A 255 -32.57 -18.15 4.42
CA LEU A 255 -33.94 -17.83 4.00
C LEU A 255 -34.02 -17.52 2.50
N THR A 256 -33.04 -16.80 1.97
CA THR A 256 -32.93 -16.51 0.53
C THR A 256 -31.73 -17.21 -0.07
N GLN A 257 -31.62 -17.14 -1.39
CA GLN A 257 -30.44 -17.60 -2.15
C GLN A 257 -29.62 -16.42 -2.68
N ALA A 258 -29.72 -15.24 -2.03
CA ALA A 258 -29.01 -14.05 -2.45
C ALA A 258 -27.49 -14.17 -2.27
N MET A 259 -27.06 -14.96 -1.28
CA MET A 259 -25.67 -15.30 -1.04
C MET A 259 -25.45 -16.81 -1.10
N PRO A 260 -24.33 -17.28 -1.68
CA PRO A 260 -23.40 -16.51 -2.52
C PRO A 260 -24.08 -16.03 -3.82
N PRO A 261 -23.73 -14.85 -4.39
CA PRO A 261 -24.35 -14.35 -5.61
C PRO A 261 -24.13 -15.34 -6.76
N ALA A 262 -25.18 -15.65 -7.52
CA ALA A 262 -25.16 -16.67 -8.57
C ALA A 262 -24.59 -18.04 -8.14
N ASN A 263 -24.60 -18.32 -6.83
CA ASN A 263 -23.99 -19.49 -6.22
C ASN A 263 -22.51 -19.70 -6.58
N LEU A 264 -21.72 -18.61 -6.70
CA LEU A 264 -20.31 -18.64 -7.10
C LEU A 264 -19.42 -19.61 -6.31
N SER A 265 -19.71 -19.86 -5.03
CA SER A 265 -18.95 -20.80 -4.20
C SER A 265 -19.57 -22.21 -4.13
N TYR A 266 -20.51 -22.53 -5.02
CA TYR A 266 -21.21 -23.82 -5.08
C TYR A 266 -21.81 -24.25 -3.73
N MET A 267 -22.56 -23.37 -3.08
CA MET A 267 -23.24 -23.70 -1.84
C MET A 267 -24.44 -24.60 -2.11
N GLU A 268 -24.50 -25.73 -1.41
CA GLU A 268 -25.50 -26.78 -1.59
C GLU A 268 -26.73 -26.58 -0.69
N GLN A 269 -27.85 -27.21 -1.05
CA GLN A 269 -29.09 -27.09 -0.28
C GLN A 269 -28.97 -27.61 1.18
N PRO A 270 -28.31 -28.75 1.46
CA PRO A 270 -28.12 -29.21 2.84
C PRO A 270 -27.32 -28.24 3.72
N GLU A 271 -26.36 -27.50 3.14
CA GLU A 271 -25.60 -26.47 3.85
C GLU A 271 -26.51 -25.29 4.23
N ARG A 272 -27.39 -24.87 3.31
CA ARG A 272 -28.39 -23.82 3.59
C ARG A 272 -29.37 -24.24 4.66
N ASP A 273 -29.82 -25.49 4.64
CA ASP A 273 -30.73 -26.04 5.64
C ASP A 273 -30.07 -26.12 7.01
N THR A 274 -28.78 -26.38 7.08
CA THR A 274 -27.99 -26.33 8.33
C THR A 274 -27.95 -24.91 8.90
N ILE A 275 -27.72 -23.88 8.09
CA ILE A 275 -27.79 -22.47 8.53
C ILE A 275 -29.18 -22.11 9.06
N ARG A 276 -30.25 -22.59 8.40
CA ARG A 276 -31.64 -22.35 8.85
C ARG A 276 -31.90 -22.99 10.22
N ARG A 277 -31.53 -24.26 10.38
CA ARG A 277 -31.72 -25.01 11.63
C ARG A 277 -30.98 -24.36 12.79
N TRP A 278 -29.70 -24.01 12.59
CA TRP A 278 -28.89 -23.32 13.59
C TRP A 278 -29.50 -21.98 14.03
N PHE A 279 -29.93 -21.14 13.08
CA PHE A 279 -30.50 -19.85 13.42
C PHE A 279 -31.84 -19.98 14.18
N GLN A 280 -32.67 -20.95 13.79
CA GLN A 280 -33.96 -21.21 14.42
C GLN A 280 -33.82 -21.84 15.81
N SER A 281 -32.87 -22.76 16.00
CA SER A 281 -32.62 -23.40 17.31
C SER A 281 -32.12 -22.37 18.34
N ALA A 282 -31.25 -21.45 17.92
CA ALA A 282 -30.78 -20.35 18.76
C ALA A 282 -31.91 -19.41 19.19
N GLY A 283 -32.90 -19.15 18.32
CA GLY A 283 -34.05 -18.29 18.63
C GLY A 283 -35.08 -18.92 19.57
N GLN A 284 -35.14 -20.25 19.65
CA GLN A 284 -36.04 -20.98 20.55
C GLN A 284 -35.42 -21.18 21.94
N GLY A 285 -34.09 -21.31 22.04
CA GLY A 285 -33.39 -21.47 23.32
C GLY A 285 -33.39 -20.24 24.23
N GLY A 286 -33.74 -19.05 23.71
CA GLY A 286 -33.84 -17.81 24.47
C GLY A 286 -35.21 -17.56 25.13
N GLN A 287 -36.21 -18.44 24.92
CA GLN A 287 -37.54 -18.34 25.53
C GLN A 287 -37.77 -19.34 26.67
N SER A 288 -36.79 -20.18 26.98
CA SER A 288 -36.87 -21.21 28.02
C SER A 288 -35.85 -20.99 29.14
N SER A 289 -35.64 -19.73 29.55
CA SER A 289 -34.87 -19.35 30.76
C SER A 289 -35.67 -18.35 31.58
#